data_AF-A0A2V6FTE4-F1
#
_entry.id   AF-A0A2V6FTE4-F1
#
_cell.length_a   1.000
_cell.length_b   1.000
_cell.length_c   1.000
_cell.angle_alpha   90.00
_cell.angle_beta   90.00
_cell.angle_gamma   90.00
#
_symmetry.space_group_name_H-M   'P 1'
#
loop_
_entity.id
_entity.type
_entity.pdbx_description
1 polymer ?
#
loop_
_entity_poly.entity_id
_entity_poly.type
_entity_poly.pdbx_seq_one_letter_code
_entity_poly.pdbx_strand_id
1 'polypeptide(L)'
;MKLARFIIALAATLALIAVLVLPKIIEAKKSAANSAPQGRSEVITGTSVHNDKSEPLRDMKQLPIMRKPEREANENPKISHSHRDVSDPVVQNATTAPVTANMPGTTLNFDGIPFPGVACNCAPPDTNGEVGATQYVQIVNEGYQVFDKTSGASLLGPSGIATLWSSFGGVCQNNGSGDPVVLYDQLADRWVISQFAGVSVPTDECIAVSTSGDATGSYFRYDYHLGSNFFDYPHLGAWPDAY
;
A
#
# COMPACT_ATOMS: atom_id res chain seq x y z
N MET A 1 -51.30 -48.99 13.83
CA MET A 1 -49.90 -49.48 13.76
C MET A 1 -49.20 -49.32 12.40
N LYS A 2 -49.89 -49.35 11.25
CA LYS A 2 -49.23 -49.25 9.92
C LYS A 2 -48.70 -47.84 9.58
N LEU A 3 -49.42 -46.78 9.96
CA LEU A 3 -49.05 -45.39 9.67
C LEU A 3 -47.78 -44.95 10.42
N ALA A 4 -47.66 -45.30 11.70
CA ALA A 4 -46.48 -44.96 12.51
C ALA A 4 -45.19 -45.62 11.99
N ARG A 5 -45.27 -46.87 11.52
CA ARG A 5 -44.12 -47.56 10.89
C ARG A 5 -43.70 -46.91 9.58
N PHE A 6 -44.65 -46.36 8.82
CA PHE A 6 -44.38 -45.67 7.56
C PHE A 6 -43.68 -44.33 7.79
N ILE A 7 -44.11 -43.58 8.80
CA ILE A 7 -43.50 -42.28 9.18
C ILE A 7 -42.08 -42.50 9.70
N ILE A 8 -41.85 -43.52 10.54
CA ILE A 8 -40.51 -43.84 11.06
C ILE A 8 -39.58 -44.27 9.92
N ALA A 9 -40.06 -45.08 8.97
CA ALA A 9 -39.28 -45.47 7.80
C ALA A 9 -38.90 -44.27 6.94
N LEU A 10 -39.86 -43.36 6.67
CA LEU A 10 -39.64 -42.16 5.86
C LEU A 10 -38.61 -41.22 6.53
N ALA A 11 -38.74 -40.99 7.84
CA ALA A 11 -37.81 -40.16 8.61
C ALA A 11 -36.40 -40.76 8.64
N ALA A 12 -36.28 -42.08 8.77
CA ALA A 12 -34.99 -42.77 8.72
C ALA A 12 -34.31 -42.65 7.34
N THR A 13 -35.07 -42.77 6.24
CA THR A 13 -34.52 -42.53 4.89
C THR A 13 -34.09 -41.09 4.66
N LEU A 14 -34.88 -40.11 5.12
CA LEU A 14 -34.51 -38.68 5.01
C LEU A 14 -33.25 -38.35 5.82
N ALA A 15 -33.13 -38.89 7.03
CA ALA A 15 -31.93 -38.74 7.85
C ALA A 15 -30.70 -39.38 7.19
N LEU A 16 -30.84 -40.57 6.58
CA LEU A 16 -29.75 -41.25 5.90
C LEU A 16 -29.29 -40.50 4.64
N ILE A 17 -30.24 -39.94 3.87
CA ILE A 17 -29.93 -39.08 2.71
C ILE A 17 -29.19 -37.81 3.19
N ALA A 18 -29.64 -37.18 4.27
CA ALA A 18 -28.96 -36.01 4.81
C ALA A 18 -27.50 -36.32 5.22
N VAL A 19 -27.27 -37.44 5.93
CA VAL A 19 -25.93 -37.85 6.37
C VAL A 19 -25.00 -38.18 5.19
N LEU A 20 -25.51 -38.74 4.09
CA LEU A 20 -24.70 -39.12 2.93
C LEU A 20 -24.47 -37.97 1.93
N VAL A 21 -25.42 -37.04 1.83
CA VAL A 21 -25.42 -36.00 0.78
C VAL A 21 -24.86 -34.68 1.29
N LEU A 22 -25.13 -34.27 2.54
CA LEU A 22 -24.58 -33.02 3.08
C LEU A 22 -23.03 -32.94 3.04
N PRO A 23 -22.28 -33.99 3.42
CA PRO A 23 -20.81 -33.92 3.40
C PRO A 23 -20.28 -33.68 1.99
N LYS A 24 -20.87 -34.34 0.98
CA LYS A 24 -20.50 -34.18 -0.43
C LYS A 24 -20.80 -32.78 -0.97
N ILE A 25 -21.92 -32.18 -0.55
CA ILE A 25 -22.25 -30.79 -0.90
C ILE A 25 -21.27 -29.81 -0.23
N ILE A 26 -20.89 -30.05 1.02
CA ILE A 26 -19.92 -29.23 1.75
C ILE A 26 -18.53 -29.32 1.10
N GLU A 27 -18.12 -30.51 0.67
CA GLU A 27 -16.83 -30.75 0.01
C GLU A 27 -16.78 -30.20 -1.42
N ALA A 28 -17.89 -30.28 -2.16
CA ALA A 28 -18.06 -29.60 -3.46
C ALA A 28 -17.99 -28.07 -3.32
N LYS A 29 -18.63 -27.49 -2.29
CA LYS A 29 -18.51 -26.05 -1.98
C LYS A 29 -17.09 -25.66 -1.57
N LYS A 30 -16.38 -26.49 -0.81
CA LYS A 30 -14.96 -26.25 -0.47
C LYS A 30 -14.06 -26.32 -1.72
N SER A 31 -14.30 -27.25 -2.64
CA SER A 31 -13.54 -27.33 -3.89
C SER A 31 -13.81 -26.15 -4.82
N ALA A 32 -15.06 -25.66 -4.89
CA ALA A 32 -15.40 -24.47 -5.67
C ALA A 32 -14.84 -23.17 -5.07
N ALA A 33 -14.65 -23.10 -3.76
CA ALA A 33 -14.02 -21.95 -3.08
C ALA A 33 -12.50 -21.89 -3.29
N ASN A 34 -11.84 -23.00 -3.62
CA ASN A 34 -10.40 -23.09 -3.87
C ASN A 34 -10.02 -23.01 -5.36
N SER A 35 -11.00 -22.92 -6.26
CA SER A 35 -10.76 -22.67 -7.68
C SER A 35 -11.18 -21.24 -8.02
N ALA A 36 -10.54 -20.25 -7.39
CA ALA A 36 -10.40 -18.98 -8.07
C ALA A 36 -9.65 -19.29 -9.38
N PRO A 37 -10.18 -18.91 -10.56
CA PRO A 37 -9.37 -18.98 -11.76
C PRO A 37 -8.15 -18.12 -11.48
N GLN A 38 -6.95 -18.71 -11.56
CA GLN A 38 -5.74 -17.94 -11.79
C GLN A 38 -5.98 -17.21 -13.12
N GLY A 39 -6.56 -16.02 -13.01
CA GLY A 39 -6.82 -15.15 -14.14
C GLY A 39 -5.49 -14.95 -14.83
N ARG A 40 -5.45 -15.15 -16.14
CA ARG A 40 -4.40 -14.53 -16.95
C ARG A 40 -4.33 -13.07 -16.50
N SER A 41 -3.15 -12.63 -16.07
CA SER A 41 -2.89 -11.23 -15.78
C SER A 41 -2.97 -10.49 -17.10
N GLU A 42 -4.19 -10.11 -17.48
CA GLU A 42 -4.43 -9.28 -18.65
C GLU A 42 -4.02 -7.86 -18.25
N VAL A 43 -3.17 -7.24 -19.07
CA VAL A 43 -2.75 -5.87 -18.85
C VAL A 43 -3.99 -4.98 -18.95
N ILE A 44 -4.36 -4.34 -17.85
CA ILE A 44 -5.45 -3.36 -17.84
C ILE A 44 -4.85 -2.01 -18.24
N THR A 45 -5.45 -1.38 -19.24
CA THR A 45 -5.06 -0.03 -19.69
C THR A 45 -6.17 0.95 -19.41
N GLY A 46 -5.83 2.16 -18.98
CA GLY A 46 -6.77 3.24 -18.74
C GLY A 46 -6.16 4.61 -19.06
N THR A 47 -6.99 5.65 -19.08
CA THR A 47 -6.58 7.05 -19.24
C THR A 47 -6.97 7.84 -18.01
N SER A 48 -6.26 8.92 -17.72
CA SER A 48 -6.62 9.79 -16.59
C SER A 48 -8.01 10.41 -16.79
N VAL A 49 -8.85 10.38 -15.76
CA VAL A 49 -10.17 11.01 -15.76
C VAL A 49 -10.09 12.50 -15.47
N HIS A 50 -9.04 12.93 -14.78
CA HIS A 50 -8.68 14.32 -14.57
C HIS A 50 -7.17 14.48 -14.52
N ASN A 51 -6.66 15.59 -15.05
CA ASN A 51 -5.24 15.91 -14.97
C ASN A 51 -5.01 17.42 -15.07
N ASP A 52 -3.98 17.90 -14.38
CA ASP A 52 -3.56 19.30 -14.43
C ASP A 52 -2.07 19.48 -14.12
N LYS A 53 -1.65 20.74 -13.96
CA LYS A 53 -0.35 21.11 -13.42
C LYS A 53 -0.57 21.94 -12.15
N SER A 54 0.09 21.55 -11.06
CA SER A 54 0.04 22.22 -9.78
C SER A 54 0.94 23.47 -9.74
N GLU A 55 0.70 24.36 -8.78
CA GLU A 55 1.72 25.33 -8.32
C GLU A 55 2.91 24.59 -7.67
N PRO A 56 4.07 25.24 -7.48
CA PRO A 56 5.15 24.62 -6.73
C PRO A 56 4.72 24.28 -5.30
N LEU A 57 5.03 23.07 -4.86
CA LEU A 57 4.58 22.55 -3.57
C LEU A 57 5.07 23.42 -2.39
N ARG A 58 6.26 24.02 -2.51
CA ARG A 58 6.81 24.97 -1.53
C ARG A 58 5.99 26.25 -1.35
N ASP A 59 5.24 26.65 -2.38
CA ASP A 59 4.45 27.88 -2.40
C ASP A 59 3.00 27.61 -1.97
N MET A 60 2.59 26.34 -1.96
CA MET A 60 1.27 25.93 -1.50
C MET A 60 1.14 26.08 0.02
N LYS A 61 -0.10 26.34 0.47
CA LYS A 61 -0.44 26.22 1.89
C LYS A 61 -0.33 24.75 2.31
N GLN A 62 0.67 24.43 3.12
CA GLN A 62 0.86 23.09 3.66
C GLN A 62 -0.34 22.67 4.51
N LEU A 63 -0.97 21.55 4.15
CA LEU A 63 -2.09 21.01 4.88
C LEU A 63 -1.59 20.20 6.08
N PRO A 64 -2.26 20.29 7.23
CA PRO A 64 -1.93 19.44 8.37
C PRO A 64 -2.21 17.99 8.03
N ILE A 65 -1.47 17.09 8.65
CA ILE A 65 -1.76 15.66 8.55
C ILE A 65 -3.01 15.37 9.39
N MET A 66 -4.02 14.76 8.78
CA MET A 66 -5.35 14.59 9.37
C MET A 66 -5.34 13.39 10.32
N ARG A 67 -5.68 13.61 11.60
CA ARG A 67 -5.82 12.51 12.57
C ARG A 67 -7.12 11.76 12.31
N LYS A 68 -7.03 10.49 11.90
CA LYS A 68 -8.19 9.59 11.80
C LYS A 68 -8.37 8.84 13.12
N PRO A 69 -9.59 8.37 13.45
CA PRO A 69 -9.80 7.45 14.56
C PRO A 69 -8.89 6.23 14.40
N GLU A 70 -8.34 5.73 15.50
CA GLU A 70 -7.55 4.49 15.46
C GLU A 70 -8.39 3.37 14.88
N ARG A 71 -7.86 2.74 13.84
CA ARG A 71 -8.37 1.46 13.38
C ARG A 71 -7.16 0.55 13.26
N GLU A 72 -6.94 -0.22 14.31
CA GLU A 72 -5.99 -1.32 14.25
C GLU A 72 -6.52 -2.32 13.20
N ALA A 73 -5.67 -2.70 12.25
CA ALA A 73 -5.97 -3.84 11.40
C ALA A 73 -6.21 -5.07 12.29
N ASN A 74 -7.00 -6.04 11.81
CA ASN A 74 -7.15 -7.29 12.53
C ASN A 74 -5.75 -7.87 12.81
N GLU A 75 -5.50 -8.34 14.03
CA GLU A 75 -4.25 -9.03 14.36
C GLU A 75 -3.96 -10.07 13.27
N ASN A 76 -2.75 -10.03 12.71
CA ASN A 76 -2.30 -11.07 11.79
C ASN A 76 -2.55 -12.44 12.42
N PRO A 77 -3.03 -13.45 11.66
CA PRO A 77 -3.28 -14.78 12.19
C PRO A 77 -2.05 -15.27 12.96
N LYS A 78 -2.21 -15.50 14.26
CA LYS A 78 -1.12 -15.98 15.11
C LYS A 78 -0.73 -17.37 14.63
N ILE A 79 0.41 -17.47 13.94
CA ILE A 79 1.00 -18.75 13.59
C ILE A 79 1.36 -19.42 14.92
N SER A 80 1.01 -20.70 15.08
CA SER A 80 1.36 -21.44 16.30
C SER A 80 2.86 -21.32 16.56
N HIS A 81 3.24 -20.82 17.74
CA HIS A 81 4.64 -20.68 18.16
C HIS A 81 5.32 -22.02 18.47
N SER A 82 4.80 -23.14 17.97
CA SER A 82 5.50 -24.43 17.98
C SER A 82 6.63 -24.41 16.96
N HIS A 83 7.62 -23.56 17.22
CA HIS A 83 8.92 -23.64 16.62
C HIS A 83 9.74 -24.66 17.40
N ARG A 84 10.50 -25.49 16.70
CA ARG A 84 11.61 -26.21 17.31
C ARG A 84 12.84 -25.37 17.03
N ASP A 85 13.45 -24.85 18.09
CA ASP A 85 14.77 -24.25 17.99
C ASP A 85 15.74 -25.30 17.45
N VAL A 86 16.17 -25.11 16.22
CA VAL A 86 17.24 -25.86 15.59
C VAL A 86 18.42 -24.91 15.43
N SER A 87 19.63 -25.42 15.60
CA SER A 87 20.82 -24.64 15.28
C SER A 87 20.72 -24.19 13.82
N ASP A 88 20.65 -22.88 13.58
CA ASP A 88 20.73 -22.33 12.24
C ASP A 88 22.11 -22.68 11.66
N PRO A 89 22.19 -23.52 10.61
CA PRO A 89 23.47 -23.93 10.04
C PRO A 89 24.19 -22.76 9.34
N VAL A 90 23.52 -21.63 9.13
CA VAL A 90 24.02 -20.40 8.47
C VAL A 90 24.20 -19.27 9.49
N VAL A 91 23.99 -19.52 10.79
CA VAL A 91 24.15 -18.49 11.80
C VAL A 91 25.60 -17.98 11.79
N GLN A 92 25.75 -16.68 11.55
CA GLN A 92 27.05 -16.03 11.49
C GLN A 92 27.54 -15.71 12.91
N ASN A 93 28.03 -16.74 13.61
CA ASN A 93 28.54 -16.64 14.99
C ASN A 93 29.89 -15.91 15.14
N ALA A 94 30.44 -15.39 14.05
CA ALA A 94 31.77 -14.79 14.02
C ALA A 94 31.69 -13.34 13.53
N THR A 95 31.82 -12.39 14.45
CA THR A 95 32.27 -11.01 14.18
C THR A 95 33.79 -10.94 13.91
N THR A 96 34.47 -12.07 13.74
CA THR A 96 35.95 -12.19 13.74
C THR A 96 36.60 -12.38 12.36
N ALA A 97 35.83 -12.46 11.28
CA ALA A 97 36.35 -11.98 10.00
C ALA A 97 36.10 -10.47 9.97
N PRO A 98 37.02 -9.62 9.49
CA PRO A 98 36.57 -8.34 8.98
C PRO A 98 35.66 -8.72 7.82
N VAL A 99 34.36 -8.77 8.10
CA VAL A 99 33.35 -8.54 7.07
C VAL A 99 33.68 -7.12 6.66
N THR A 100 34.63 -6.99 5.72
CA THR A 100 34.65 -5.88 4.80
C THR A 100 33.32 -6.05 4.09
N ALA A 101 32.27 -5.52 4.72
CA ALA A 101 31.00 -5.40 4.07
C ALA A 101 31.35 -4.65 2.80
N ASN A 102 31.25 -5.32 1.65
CA ASN A 102 31.42 -4.66 0.35
C ASN A 102 30.36 -3.56 0.17
N MET A 103 29.39 -3.48 1.08
CA MET A 103 28.51 -2.34 1.23
C MET A 103 29.22 -1.21 1.96
N PRO A 104 29.37 -0.04 1.33
CA PRO A 104 29.81 1.17 2.00
C PRO A 104 28.98 1.44 3.26
N GLY A 105 29.62 1.97 4.30
CA GLY A 105 28.88 2.52 5.43
C GLY A 105 27.96 3.65 5.00
N THR A 106 26.93 3.93 5.80
CA THR A 106 26.02 5.07 5.60
C THR A 106 26.82 6.37 5.52
N THR A 107 26.65 7.14 4.45
CA THR A 107 27.30 8.45 4.31
C THR A 107 26.72 9.50 5.27
N LEU A 108 25.43 9.38 5.59
CA LEU A 108 24.71 10.29 6.46
C LEU A 108 23.61 9.50 7.20
N ASN A 109 23.35 9.87 8.45
CA ASN A 109 22.20 9.41 9.22
C ASN A 109 21.51 10.62 9.83
N PHE A 110 20.19 10.67 9.72
CA PHE A 110 19.34 11.69 10.33
C PHE A 110 17.98 11.08 10.67
N ASP A 111 17.27 11.70 11.61
CA ASP A 111 15.92 11.27 11.97
C ASP A 111 14.94 11.67 10.86
N GLY A 112 14.16 10.68 10.39
CA GLY A 112 13.05 10.91 9.47
C GLY A 112 11.79 11.43 10.17
N ILE A 113 10.63 11.22 9.54
CA ILE A 113 9.33 11.49 10.16
C ILE A 113 9.20 10.62 11.43
N PRO A 114 9.13 11.21 12.64
CA PRO A 114 9.12 10.44 13.88
C PRO A 114 7.82 9.65 14.05
N PHE A 115 7.72 8.75 15.03
CA PHE A 115 6.43 8.24 15.51
C PHE A 115 5.93 9.11 16.68
N PRO A 116 4.63 9.48 16.77
CA PRO A 116 3.56 9.13 15.85
C PRO A 116 3.55 9.98 14.58
N GLY A 117 4.57 10.83 14.37
CA GLY A 117 4.83 11.96 13.45
C GLY A 117 4.17 12.08 12.08
N VAL A 118 3.27 11.17 11.69
CA VAL A 118 2.16 11.49 10.78
C VAL A 118 0.82 11.70 11.48
N ALA A 119 0.71 11.41 12.78
CA ALA A 119 -0.45 11.55 13.67
C ALA A 119 -1.81 11.06 13.12
N CYS A 120 -1.81 10.42 11.95
CA CYS A 120 -3.01 10.05 11.21
C CYS A 120 -3.71 8.85 11.85
N ASN A 121 -3.05 8.17 12.78
CA ASN A 121 -3.50 6.94 13.41
C ASN A 121 -3.84 5.84 12.38
N CYS A 122 -3.18 5.93 11.22
CA CYS A 122 -3.22 4.94 10.18
C CYS A 122 -2.34 3.76 10.61
N ALA A 123 -2.92 2.57 10.63
CA ALA A 123 -2.21 1.32 10.82
C ALA A 123 -2.60 0.40 9.66
N PRO A 124 -1.64 -0.18 8.92
CA PRO A 124 -0.18 0.01 9.01
C PRO A 124 0.30 1.45 8.69
N PRO A 125 1.58 1.78 8.97
CA PRO A 125 2.14 3.12 8.69
C PRO A 125 2.59 3.32 7.24
N ASP A 126 2.62 2.25 6.43
CA ASP A 126 2.91 2.27 4.98
C ASP A 126 4.06 3.19 4.59
N THR A 127 5.18 3.01 5.30
CA THR A 127 6.37 3.84 5.14
C THR A 127 7.05 3.54 3.81
N ASN A 128 7.27 4.58 3.01
CA ASN A 128 8.06 4.54 1.80
C ASN A 128 9.02 5.75 1.72
N GLY A 129 10.07 5.62 0.94
CA GLY A 129 11.03 6.70 0.76
C GLY A 129 12.00 6.41 -0.36
N GLU A 130 12.48 7.48 -0.99
CA GLU A 130 13.35 7.39 -2.16
C GLU A 130 14.40 8.49 -2.15
N VAL A 131 15.60 8.15 -2.64
CA VAL A 131 16.76 9.03 -2.69
C VAL A 131 16.91 9.58 -4.10
N GLY A 132 16.71 10.89 -4.25
CA GLY A 132 16.90 11.59 -5.50
C GLY A 132 18.34 12.09 -5.70
N ALA A 133 18.52 12.98 -6.67
CA ALA A 133 19.83 13.59 -6.94
C ALA A 133 20.34 14.41 -5.73
N THR A 134 19.48 15.30 -5.20
CA THR A 134 19.83 16.27 -4.13
C THR A 134 18.92 16.18 -2.91
N GLN A 135 17.83 15.42 -2.98
CA GLN A 135 16.83 15.32 -1.92
C GLN A 135 16.54 13.86 -1.56
N TYR A 136 16.06 13.65 -0.34
CA TYR A 136 15.42 12.41 0.08
C TYR A 136 13.96 12.72 0.38
N VAL A 137 13.03 11.97 -0.20
CA VAL A 137 11.59 12.12 0.08
C VAL A 137 11.17 10.92 0.90
N GLN A 138 10.57 11.18 2.05
CA GLN A 138 9.93 10.15 2.88
C GLN A 138 8.44 10.40 2.91
N ILE A 139 7.66 9.33 2.79
CA ILE A 139 6.22 9.34 2.98
C ILE A 139 5.84 8.21 3.93
N VAL A 140 4.97 8.49 4.89
CA VAL A 140 4.46 7.54 5.88
C VAL A 140 2.94 7.66 5.87
N ASN A 141 2.30 6.78 5.12
CA ASN A 141 0.87 6.81 4.85
C ASN A 141 0.38 8.20 4.39
N GLU A 142 -0.24 9.02 5.25
CA GLU A 142 -0.74 10.34 4.85
C GLU A 142 0.22 11.52 5.09
N GLY A 143 1.42 11.29 5.64
CA GLY A 143 2.40 12.34 5.86
C GLY A 143 3.58 12.24 4.92
N TYR A 144 4.03 13.36 4.36
CA TYR A 144 5.22 13.44 3.52
C TYR A 144 6.20 14.49 4.04
N GLN A 145 7.49 14.27 3.81
CA GLN A 145 8.56 15.20 4.15
C GLN A 145 9.69 15.11 3.13
N VAL A 146 10.27 16.26 2.77
CA VAL A 146 11.42 16.37 1.86
C VAL A 146 12.62 16.82 2.67
N PHE A 147 13.72 16.09 2.53
CA PHE A 147 14.99 16.35 3.20
C PHE A 147 16.08 16.69 2.19
N ASP A 148 17.00 17.55 2.58
CA ASP A 148 18.24 17.77 1.86
C ASP A 148 19.14 16.54 2.01
N LYS A 149 19.56 15.93 0.90
CA LYS A 149 20.32 14.68 0.90
C LYS A 149 21.72 14.83 1.50
N THR A 150 22.28 16.04 1.46
CA THR A 150 23.66 16.31 1.91
C THR A 150 23.74 16.53 3.41
N SER A 151 22.77 17.27 3.96
CA SER A 151 22.75 17.70 5.36
C SER A 151 21.73 16.95 6.23
N GLY A 152 20.72 16.32 5.62
CA GLY A 152 19.60 15.71 6.33
C GLY A 152 18.59 16.73 6.87
N ALA A 153 18.74 18.01 6.54
CA ALA A 153 17.83 19.06 6.98
C ALA A 153 16.46 18.94 6.30
N SER A 154 15.38 19.18 7.04
CA SER A 154 14.04 19.28 6.43
C SER A 154 13.98 20.49 5.50
N LEU A 155 13.65 20.25 4.24
CA LEU A 155 13.39 21.28 3.24
C LEU A 155 11.90 21.62 3.17
N LEU A 156 11.03 20.64 3.37
CA LEU A 156 9.58 20.80 3.35
C LEU A 156 8.94 19.74 4.23
N GLY A 157 7.91 20.14 4.99
CA GLY A 157 7.15 19.25 5.84
C GLY A 157 7.77 19.01 7.24
N PRO A 158 7.22 18.05 8.00
CA PRO A 158 6.20 17.09 7.58
C PRO A 158 4.85 17.76 7.29
N SER A 159 4.14 17.28 6.29
CA SER A 159 2.83 17.82 5.87
C SER A 159 1.94 16.72 5.32
N GLY A 160 0.63 16.96 5.24
CA GLY A 160 -0.30 15.98 4.68
C GLY A 160 -0.06 15.80 3.18
N ILE A 161 0.01 14.57 2.70
CA ILE A 161 0.15 14.26 1.26
C ILE A 161 -0.97 14.87 0.42
N ALA A 162 -2.15 15.09 1.02
CA ALA A 162 -3.26 15.85 0.44
C ALA A 162 -2.85 17.26 -0.07
N THR A 163 -1.76 17.83 0.46
CA THR A 163 -1.21 19.11 -0.03
C THR A 163 -0.90 19.05 -1.53
N LEU A 164 -0.33 17.93 -2.03
CA LEU A 164 -0.04 17.72 -3.46
C LEU A 164 -1.28 17.88 -4.34
N TRP A 165 -2.46 17.59 -3.79
CA TRP A 165 -3.75 17.57 -4.49
C TRP A 165 -4.59 18.81 -4.23
N SER A 166 -4.03 19.83 -3.57
CA SER A 166 -4.71 21.11 -3.37
C SER A 166 -5.11 21.73 -4.71
N SER A 167 -6.33 22.26 -4.80
CA SER A 167 -6.93 22.83 -6.02
C SER A 167 -7.04 21.91 -7.24
N PHE A 168 -6.84 20.60 -7.09
CA PHE A 168 -7.04 19.60 -8.16
C PHE A 168 -8.52 19.27 -8.43
N GLY A 169 -9.37 19.33 -7.40
CA GLY A 169 -10.75 18.83 -7.46
C GLY A 169 -10.86 17.31 -7.40
N GLY A 170 -12.08 16.79 -7.57
CA GLY A 170 -12.34 15.34 -7.60
C GLY A 170 -12.03 14.61 -6.28
N VAL A 171 -11.86 13.28 -6.38
CA VAL A 171 -11.59 12.41 -5.23
C VAL A 171 -10.15 12.53 -4.74
N CYS A 172 -9.18 12.75 -5.62
CA CYS A 172 -7.77 12.93 -5.22
C CYS A 172 -7.56 14.12 -4.27
N GLN A 173 -8.29 15.21 -4.45
CA GLN A 173 -8.24 16.34 -3.52
C GLN A 173 -9.00 16.08 -2.22
N ASN A 174 -10.22 15.54 -2.32
CA ASN A 174 -11.19 15.58 -1.21
C ASN A 174 -11.26 14.28 -0.40
N ASN A 175 -10.75 13.18 -0.95
CA ASN A 175 -10.96 11.81 -0.48
C ASN A 175 -9.70 10.94 -0.65
N GLY A 176 -8.52 11.50 -0.43
CA GLY A 176 -7.27 10.74 -0.35
C GLY A 176 -7.31 9.70 0.79
N SER A 177 -6.74 8.53 0.54
CA SER A 177 -6.78 7.37 1.45
C SER A 177 -5.42 6.78 1.79
N GLY A 178 -4.32 7.46 1.47
CA GLY A 178 -2.98 7.03 1.88
C GLY A 178 -2.36 5.98 0.97
N ASP A 179 -1.62 5.05 1.58
CA ASP A 179 -0.80 4.01 0.93
C ASP A 179 0.08 4.51 -0.23
N PRO A 180 0.95 5.49 0.05
CA PRO A 180 1.69 6.17 -0.98
C PRO A 180 2.90 5.36 -1.46
N VAL A 181 3.21 5.54 -2.73
CA VAL A 181 4.51 5.18 -3.31
C VAL A 181 5.22 6.46 -3.74
N VAL A 182 6.51 6.57 -3.46
CA VAL A 182 7.41 7.59 -3.99
C VAL A 182 8.57 6.93 -4.72
N LEU A 183 8.82 7.40 -5.94
CA LEU A 183 9.95 7.04 -6.78
C LEU A 183 10.64 8.30 -7.29
N TYR A 184 11.93 8.16 -7.63
CA TYR A 184 12.70 9.16 -8.33
C TYR A 184 13.23 8.54 -9.62
N ASP A 185 12.73 9.03 -10.73
CA ASP A 185 13.25 8.69 -12.04
C ASP A 185 14.53 9.47 -12.31
N GLN A 186 15.64 8.73 -12.19
CA GLN A 186 16.99 9.23 -12.44
C GLN A 186 17.25 9.52 -13.92
N LEU A 187 16.49 8.92 -14.84
CA LEU A 187 16.63 9.13 -16.29
C LEU A 187 15.89 10.39 -16.73
N ALA A 188 14.74 10.70 -16.14
CA ALA A 188 13.95 11.89 -16.46
C ALA A 188 14.16 13.09 -15.52
N ASP A 189 14.92 12.90 -14.42
CA ASP A 189 15.10 13.89 -13.34
C ASP A 189 13.77 14.34 -12.73
N ARG A 190 12.96 13.39 -12.26
CA ARG A 190 11.60 13.64 -11.75
C ARG A 190 11.23 12.73 -10.60
N TRP A 191 10.36 13.22 -9.73
CA TRP A 191 9.72 12.48 -8.67
C TRP A 191 8.36 11.98 -9.15
N VAL A 192 8.01 10.76 -8.80
CA VAL A 192 6.66 10.18 -9.01
C VAL A 192 6.13 9.82 -7.63
N ILE A 193 4.99 10.40 -7.27
CA ILE A 193 4.31 10.13 -6.01
C ILE A 193 2.90 9.65 -6.33
N SER A 194 2.44 8.60 -5.67
CA SER A 194 1.06 8.17 -5.77
C SER A 194 0.36 8.09 -4.42
N GLN A 195 -0.97 8.07 -4.45
CA GLN A 195 -1.82 7.77 -3.32
C GLN A 195 -3.15 7.21 -3.81
N PHE A 196 -3.84 6.48 -2.93
CA PHE A 196 -5.23 6.14 -3.15
C PHE A 196 -6.18 7.31 -2.97
N ALA A 197 -7.31 7.24 -3.67
CA ALA A 197 -8.49 8.05 -3.37
C ALA A 197 -9.80 7.31 -3.63
N GLY A 198 -10.87 7.74 -2.98
CA GLY A 198 -12.22 7.26 -3.26
C GLY A 198 -13.20 7.44 -2.10
N VAL A 199 -14.48 7.16 -2.37
CA VAL A 199 -15.56 7.27 -1.40
C VAL A 199 -16.02 5.89 -0.97
N SER A 200 -15.91 5.58 0.32
CA SER A 200 -16.16 4.26 0.93
C SER A 200 -15.16 3.17 0.53
N VAL A 201 -14.85 3.07 -0.77
CA VAL A 201 -13.82 2.18 -1.32
C VAL A 201 -12.86 3.04 -2.14
N PRO A 202 -11.54 2.96 -1.93
CA PRO A 202 -10.57 3.65 -2.77
C PRO A 202 -10.49 2.95 -4.13
N THR A 203 -11.06 3.55 -5.16
CA THR A 203 -11.11 2.99 -6.52
C THR A 203 -10.21 3.74 -7.50
N ASP A 204 -9.60 4.82 -7.03
CA ASP A 204 -8.88 5.77 -7.86
C ASP A 204 -7.42 5.82 -7.39
N GLU A 205 -6.50 5.78 -8.36
CA GLU A 205 -5.07 5.96 -8.15
C GLU A 205 -4.68 7.37 -8.60
N CYS A 206 -4.21 8.18 -7.65
CA CYS A 206 -3.80 9.55 -7.90
C CYS A 206 -2.28 9.58 -8.07
N ILE A 207 -1.78 9.97 -9.25
CA ILE A 207 -0.35 10.03 -9.57
C ILE A 207 0.11 11.47 -9.81
N ALA A 208 1.16 11.90 -9.10
CA ALA A 208 1.80 13.20 -9.24
C ALA A 208 3.25 13.02 -9.72
N VAL A 209 3.57 13.59 -10.88
CA VAL A 209 4.91 13.57 -11.48
C VAL A 209 5.52 14.96 -11.43
N SER A 210 6.65 15.14 -10.76
CA SER A 210 7.29 16.46 -10.66
C SER A 210 7.75 16.95 -12.02
N THR A 211 7.81 18.26 -12.17
CA THR A 211 8.27 18.93 -13.40
C THR A 211 9.79 19.03 -13.52
N SER A 212 10.52 18.66 -12.46
CA SER A 212 11.99 18.74 -12.35
C SER A 212 12.48 17.86 -11.19
N GLY A 213 13.80 17.75 -11.02
CA GLY A 213 14.42 17.01 -9.91
C GLY A 213 14.17 17.56 -8.50
N ASP A 214 13.48 18.70 -8.37
CA ASP A 214 13.10 19.26 -7.08
C ASP A 214 11.69 18.81 -6.65
N ALA A 215 11.63 17.97 -5.61
CA ALA A 215 10.40 17.44 -5.01
C ALA A 215 9.50 18.52 -4.39
N THR A 216 10.03 19.73 -4.17
CA THR A 216 9.25 20.87 -3.66
C THR A 216 8.73 21.79 -4.79
N GLY A 217 8.98 21.39 -6.05
CA GLY A 217 8.53 22.06 -7.28
C GLY A 217 7.07 21.79 -7.65
N SER A 218 6.71 22.12 -8.90
CA SER A 218 5.37 21.84 -9.44
C SER A 218 5.25 20.40 -9.95
N TYR A 219 4.03 19.87 -9.97
CA TYR A 219 3.72 18.51 -10.40
C TYR A 219 2.67 18.49 -11.52
N PHE A 220 2.83 17.59 -12.48
CA PHE A 220 1.73 17.12 -13.31
C PHE A 220 0.95 16.07 -12.53
N ARG A 221 -0.36 16.28 -12.37
CA ARG A 221 -1.20 15.47 -11.51
C ARG A 221 -2.23 14.75 -12.34
N TYR A 222 -2.53 13.51 -11.98
CA TYR A 222 -3.41 12.62 -12.71
C TYR A 222 -4.29 11.84 -11.74
N ASP A 223 -5.53 11.64 -12.13
CA ASP A 223 -6.51 10.78 -11.46
C ASP A 223 -6.86 9.61 -12.38
N TYR A 224 -6.67 8.38 -11.93
CA TYR A 224 -7.02 7.17 -12.68
C TYR A 224 -8.09 6.36 -11.94
N HIS A 225 -9.30 6.34 -12.49
CA HIS A 225 -10.36 5.48 -11.99
C HIS A 225 -10.15 4.03 -12.46
N LEU A 226 -9.85 3.12 -11.53
CA LEU A 226 -9.50 1.72 -11.81
C LEU A 226 -10.72 0.77 -11.81
N GLY A 227 -11.93 1.32 -11.72
CA GLY A 227 -13.19 0.58 -11.76
C GLY A 227 -13.79 0.37 -10.37
N SER A 228 -14.41 -0.79 -10.13
CA SER A 228 -15.13 -1.06 -8.87
C SER A 228 -14.33 -1.79 -7.81
N ASN A 229 -13.14 -2.28 -8.16
CA ASN A 229 -12.28 -3.04 -7.26
C ASN A 229 -11.28 -2.12 -6.59
N PHE A 230 -10.97 -2.42 -5.33
CA PHE A 230 -9.83 -1.81 -4.65
C PHE A 230 -8.57 -2.61 -4.96
N PHE A 231 -7.58 -1.95 -5.55
CA PHE A 231 -6.27 -2.51 -5.85
C PHE A 231 -5.28 -2.07 -4.78
N ASP A 232 -5.28 -2.80 -3.67
CA ASP A 232 -4.48 -2.46 -2.50
C ASP A 232 -2.97 -2.65 -2.75
N TYR A 233 -2.20 -1.70 -2.22
CA TYR A 233 -0.75 -1.58 -2.23
C TYR A 233 -0.06 -1.74 -3.61
N PRO A 234 -0.37 -0.89 -4.61
CA PRO A 234 0.31 -0.93 -5.90
C PRO A 234 1.79 -0.60 -5.72
N HIS A 235 2.62 -1.20 -6.56
CA HIS A 235 4.02 -0.81 -6.68
C HIS A 235 4.25 -0.29 -8.09
N LEU A 236 4.96 0.83 -8.17
CA LEU A 236 5.30 1.47 -9.42
C LEU A 236 6.67 0.99 -9.91
N GLY A 237 6.85 0.96 -11.22
CA GLY A 237 8.14 0.75 -11.86
C GLY A 237 8.70 2.07 -12.37
N ALA A 238 9.94 2.05 -12.83
CA ALA A 238 10.47 3.09 -13.70
C ALA A 238 11.12 2.40 -14.91
N TRP A 239 10.69 2.80 -16.10
CA TRP A 239 11.18 2.32 -17.39
C TRP A 239 11.63 3.52 -18.23
N PRO A 240 12.49 3.32 -19.26
CA PRO A 240 13.01 4.42 -20.07
C PRO A 240 11.94 5.28 -20.76
N ASP A 241 10.73 4.74 -20.97
CA ASP A 241 9.61 5.38 -21.64
C ASP A 241 8.31 5.40 -20.80
N ALA A 242 8.33 4.92 -19.56
CA ALA A 242 7.14 4.80 -18.71
C ALA A 242 7.46 4.71 -17.22
N TYR A 243 6.42 4.84 -16.39
CA TYR A 243 6.43 4.47 -14.97
C TYR A 243 5.45 3.30 -14.78
#